data_AF-A0A1E1WIU3-F1
#
_entry.id   AF-A0A1E1WIU3-F1
#
_cell.length_a   1.000
_cell.length_b   1.000
_cell.length_c   1.000
_cell.angle_alpha   90.00
_cell.angle_beta   90.00
_cell.angle_gamma   90.00
#
_symmetry.space_group_name_H-M   'P 1'
#
loop_
_entity.id
_entity.type
_entity.pdbx_description
1 polymer ?
#
loop_
_entity_poly.entity_id
_entity_poly.type
_entity_poly.pdbx_seq_one_letter_code
_entity_poly.pdbx_strand_id
1 'polypeptide(L)'
;HMKMAEGAKLQMCYLLQHLNDIQLRHRVEAIIAFAHDLVGDLQTDQLRRYVEIKQSDLPSAVAAKKTREYRCPPREQMNAILSFKHMDEEDKENVPCGEDLIARMNEFHGTLMAHVSLTALQEPDGDESNEPATKPGAFG
;
A
#
# COMPACT_ATOMS: atom_id res chain seq x y z
N HIS A 1 -12.56 10.69 34.58
CA HIS A 1 -13.40 9.48 34.49
C HIS A 1 -14.86 9.88 34.41
N MET A 2 -15.47 9.87 33.22
CA MET A 2 -16.89 10.25 33.05
C MET A 2 -17.77 9.02 33.33
N LYS A 3 -18.75 9.12 34.25
CA LYS A 3 -19.69 8.01 34.53
C LYS A 3 -20.81 8.02 33.49
N MET A 4 -20.86 7.00 32.63
CA MET A 4 -21.94 6.78 31.66
C MET A 4 -22.85 5.62 32.09
N ALA A 5 -24.16 5.81 31.91
CA ALA A 5 -25.15 4.74 32.08
C ALA A 5 -24.95 3.61 31.06
N GLU A 6 -25.33 2.37 31.39
CA GLU A 6 -25.09 1.22 30.51
C GLU A 6 -25.78 1.35 29.14
N GLY A 7 -27.02 1.86 29.11
CA GLY A 7 -27.70 2.12 27.85
C GLY A 7 -26.92 3.09 26.94
N ALA A 8 -26.28 4.10 27.52
CA ALA A 8 -25.44 5.04 26.77
C ALA A 8 -24.15 4.40 26.26
N LYS A 9 -23.54 3.49 27.04
CA LYS A 9 -22.37 2.71 26.58
C LYS A 9 -22.71 1.84 25.38
N LEU A 10 -23.86 1.15 25.42
CA LEU A 10 -24.31 0.32 24.30
C LEU A 10 -24.51 1.13 23.02
N GLN A 11 -25.15 2.30 23.12
CA GLN A 11 -25.31 3.20 21.97
C GLN A 11 -23.95 3.68 21.43
N MET A 12 -22.98 3.93 22.31
CA MET A 12 -21.64 4.30 21.90
C MET A 12 -20.92 3.16 21.18
N CYS A 13 -21.11 1.90 21.60
CA CYS A 13 -20.58 0.74 20.89
C CYS A 13 -21.14 0.66 19.46
N TYR A 14 -22.46 0.84 19.27
CA TYR A 14 -23.05 0.83 17.93
C TYR A 14 -22.53 1.97 17.05
N LEU A 15 -22.34 3.15 17.62
CA LEU A 15 -21.74 4.27 16.90
C LEU A 15 -20.31 3.96 16.46
N LEU A 16 -19.46 3.46 17.37
CA LEU A 16 -18.07 3.12 17.07
C LEU A 16 -17.97 1.98 16.04
N GLN A 17 -18.86 0.98 16.12
CA GLN A 17 -18.93 -0.08 15.13
C GLN A 17 -19.27 0.47 13.74
N HIS A 18 -20.28 1.34 13.65
CA HIS A 18 -20.63 1.97 12.37
C HIS A 18 -19.47 2.80 11.78
N LEU A 19 -18.76 3.55 12.63
CA LEU A 19 -17.59 4.31 12.20
C LEU A 19 -16.45 3.38 11.75
N ASN A 20 -16.25 2.24 12.40
CA ASN A 20 -15.27 1.24 12.00
C ASN A 20 -15.59 0.65 10.61
N ASP A 21 -16.85 0.29 10.37
CA ASP A 21 -17.32 -0.21 9.08
C ASP A 21 -17.11 0.81 7.95
N ILE A 22 -17.28 2.10 8.25
CA ILE A 22 -16.99 3.18 7.30
C ILE A 22 -15.50 3.23 6.95
N GLN A 23 -14.62 3.16 7.96
CA GLN A 23 -13.17 3.15 7.71
C GLN A 23 -12.74 1.94 6.91
N LEU A 24 -13.31 0.75 7.18
CA LEU A 24 -13.05 -0.45 6.41
C LEU A 24 -13.48 -0.28 4.94
N ARG A 25 -14.67 0.24 4.70
CA ARG A 25 -15.18 0.48 3.35
C ARG A 25 -14.29 1.45 2.57
N HIS A 26 -13.94 2.59 3.16
CA HIS A 26 -13.04 3.55 2.51
C HIS A 26 -11.67 2.94 2.17
N ARG A 27 -11.13 2.06 3.02
CA ARG A 27 -9.87 1.34 2.73
C ARG A 27 -10.03 0.41 1.53
N VAL A 28 -11.12 -0.34 1.45
CA VAL A 28 -11.41 -1.23 0.31
C VAL A 28 -11.58 -0.43 -0.97
N GLU A 29 -12.34 0.66 -0.93
CA GLU A 29 -12.55 1.55 -2.08
C GLU A 29 -11.23 2.17 -2.58
N ALA A 30 -10.37 2.62 -1.66
CA ALA A 30 -9.05 3.15 -2.00
C ALA A 30 -8.15 2.09 -2.69
N ILE A 31 -8.17 0.84 -2.21
CA ILE A 31 -7.44 -0.27 -2.85
C ILE A 31 -7.95 -0.52 -4.27
N ILE A 32 -9.28 -0.55 -4.46
CA ILE A 32 -9.89 -0.79 -5.77
C ILE A 32 -9.55 0.35 -6.74
N ALA A 33 -9.71 1.61 -6.30
CA ALA A 33 -9.39 2.78 -7.11
C ALA A 33 -7.92 2.79 -7.54
N PHE A 34 -7.00 2.57 -6.60
CA PHE A 34 -5.58 2.47 -6.89
C PHE A 34 -5.27 1.35 -7.89
N ALA A 35 -5.83 0.15 -7.67
CA ALA A 35 -5.59 -0.99 -8.54
C ALA A 35 -6.12 -0.77 -9.96
N HIS A 36 -7.27 -0.12 -10.11
CA HIS A 36 -7.84 0.21 -11.41
C HIS A 36 -6.88 1.09 -12.23
N ASP A 37 -6.43 2.19 -11.63
CA ASP A 37 -5.57 3.15 -12.33
C ASP A 37 -4.19 2.55 -12.62
N LEU A 38 -3.62 1.81 -11.66
CA LEU A 38 -2.35 1.13 -11.85
C LEU A 38 -2.40 0.10 -12.99
N VAL A 39 -3.48 -0.70 -13.07
CA VAL A 39 -3.65 -1.69 -14.14
C VAL A 39 -3.82 -1.00 -15.50
N GLY A 40 -4.55 0.12 -15.56
CA GLY A 40 -4.67 0.91 -16.78
C GLY A 40 -3.32 1.42 -17.29
N ASP A 41 -2.48 1.94 -16.39
CA ASP A 41 -1.14 2.42 -16.74
C ASP A 41 -0.21 1.25 -17.13
N LEU A 42 -0.29 0.12 -16.44
CA LEU A 42 0.47 -1.10 -16.78
C LEU A 42 0.15 -1.60 -18.20
N GLN A 43 -1.14 -1.68 -18.54
CA GLN A 43 -1.58 -2.11 -19.86
C GLN A 43 -1.13 -1.14 -20.96
N THR A 44 -1.15 0.16 -20.66
CA THR A 44 -0.66 1.20 -21.59
C THR A 44 0.84 1.06 -21.83
N ASP A 45 1.63 0.84 -20.77
CA ASP A 45 3.07 0.58 -20.87
C ASP A 45 3.36 -0.69 -21.68
N GLN A 46 2.66 -1.80 -21.38
CA GLN A 46 2.78 -3.06 -22.11
C GLN A 46 2.48 -2.90 -23.59
N LEU A 47 1.41 -2.17 -23.95
CA LEU A 47 1.06 -1.90 -25.34
C LEU A 47 2.16 -1.12 -26.06
N ARG A 48 2.68 -0.07 -25.43
CA ARG A 48 3.80 0.72 -25.97
C ARG A 48 5.02 -0.16 -26.25
N ARG A 49 5.47 -0.92 -25.24
CA ARG A 49 6.64 -1.82 -25.37
C ARG A 49 6.43 -2.88 -26.46
N TYR A 50 5.21 -3.42 -26.57
CA TYR A 50 4.87 -4.37 -27.63
C TYR A 50 4.96 -3.77 -29.04
N VAL A 51 4.44 -2.55 -29.22
CA VAL A 51 4.49 -1.83 -30.50
C VAL A 51 5.94 -1.52 -30.89
N GLU A 52 6.77 -1.06 -29.94
CA GLU A 52 8.20 -0.81 -30.17
C GLU A 52 8.93 -2.08 -30.64
N ILE A 53 8.67 -3.23 -30.00
CA ILE A 53 9.23 -4.52 -30.42
C ILE A 53 8.81 -4.86 -31.85
N LYS A 54 7.52 -4.66 -32.19
CA LYS A 54 7.00 -4.96 -33.54
C LYS A 54 7.56 -4.06 -34.63
N GLN A 55 7.88 -2.82 -34.31
CA GLN A 55 8.42 -1.84 -35.26
C GLN A 55 9.96 -1.93 -35.38
N SER A 56 10.61 -2.68 -34.50
CA SER A 56 12.06 -2.88 -34.50
C SER A 56 12.47 -4.08 -35.34
N ASP A 57 13.60 -3.98 -36.04
CA ASP A 57 14.21 -5.10 -36.76
C ASP A 57 15.16 -5.88 -35.82
N LEU A 58 14.57 -6.64 -34.89
CA LEU A 58 15.29 -7.40 -33.88
C LEU A 58 15.63 -8.82 -34.38
N PRO A 59 16.82 -9.36 -34.05
CA PRO A 59 17.10 -10.78 -34.27
C PRO A 59 16.07 -11.68 -33.58
N SER A 60 15.71 -12.80 -34.21
CA SER A 60 14.66 -13.71 -33.72
C SER A 60 14.85 -14.15 -32.26
N ALA A 61 16.10 -14.37 -31.83
CA ALA A 61 16.41 -14.74 -30.44
C ALA A 61 16.04 -13.63 -29.44
N VAL A 62 16.30 -12.37 -29.79
CA VAL A 62 15.98 -11.20 -28.96
C VAL A 62 14.47 -10.96 -28.93
N ALA A 63 13.82 -11.02 -30.09
CA ALA A 63 12.37 -10.88 -30.19
C ALA A 63 11.64 -11.99 -29.40
N ALA A 64 12.11 -13.24 -29.45
CA ALA A 64 11.53 -14.35 -28.69
C ALA A 64 11.62 -14.11 -27.17
N LYS A 65 12.75 -13.58 -26.67
CA LYS A 65 12.92 -13.23 -25.25
C LYS A 65 11.98 -12.09 -24.85
N LYS A 66 11.97 -10.98 -25.60
CA LYS A 66 11.16 -9.78 -25.30
C LYS A 66 9.65 -10.01 -25.45
N THR A 67 9.23 -10.98 -26.27
CA THR A 67 7.80 -11.29 -26.45
C THR A 67 7.26 -12.37 -25.53
N ARG A 68 8.05 -12.87 -24.57
CA ARG A 68 7.62 -13.90 -23.63
C ARG A 68 6.42 -13.44 -22.79
N GLU A 69 6.46 -12.21 -22.27
CA GLU A 69 5.40 -11.59 -21.48
C GLU A 69 4.03 -11.67 -22.18
N TYR A 70 3.96 -11.24 -23.44
CA TYR A 70 2.69 -11.19 -24.20
C TYR A 70 2.15 -12.56 -24.62
N ARG A 71 2.91 -13.63 -24.42
CA ARG A 71 2.49 -15.01 -24.69
C ARG A 71 2.02 -15.73 -23.42
N CYS A 72 2.27 -15.15 -22.24
CA CYS A 72 1.86 -15.71 -20.96
C CYS A 72 0.38 -15.42 -20.66
N PRO A 73 -0.33 -16.30 -19.93
CA PRO A 73 -1.66 -16.02 -19.40
C PRO A 73 -1.67 -14.77 -18.50
N PRO A 74 -2.80 -14.03 -18.40
CA PRO A 74 -2.88 -12.79 -17.61
C PRO A 74 -2.44 -12.93 -16.14
N ARG A 75 -2.76 -14.06 -15.50
CA ARG A 75 -2.34 -14.32 -14.11
C ARG A 75 -0.82 -14.42 -13.97
N GLU A 76 -0.15 -15.07 -14.92
CA GLU A 76 1.31 -15.18 -14.92
C GLU A 76 1.97 -13.84 -15.21
N GLN A 77 1.40 -13.05 -16.13
CA GLN A 77 1.86 -11.68 -16.38
C GLN A 77 1.77 -10.83 -15.12
N MET A 78 0.62 -10.85 -14.42
CA MET A 78 0.45 -10.12 -13.16
C MET A 78 1.41 -10.60 -12.08
N ASN A 79 1.65 -11.91 -11.96
CA ASN A 79 2.64 -12.42 -11.02
C ASN A 79 4.05 -11.90 -11.33
N ALA A 80 4.45 -11.90 -12.61
CA ALA A 80 5.73 -11.34 -13.03
C ALA A 80 5.82 -9.85 -12.71
N ILE A 81 4.77 -9.08 -13.04
CA ILE A 81 4.67 -7.65 -12.73
C ILE A 81 4.84 -7.39 -11.24
N LEU A 82 4.14 -8.14 -10.39
CA LEU A 82 4.14 -7.91 -8.94
C LEU A 82 5.37 -8.52 -8.22
N SER A 83 6.17 -9.35 -8.90
CA SER A 83 7.38 -9.97 -8.34
C SER A 83 8.61 -9.09 -8.43
N PHE A 84 8.47 -7.78 -8.66
CA PHE A 84 9.59 -6.83 -8.78
C PHE A 84 10.57 -6.85 -7.59
N LYS A 85 10.12 -7.27 -6.39
CA LYS A 85 10.99 -7.41 -5.19
C LYS A 85 11.90 -8.64 -5.21
N HIS A 86 11.70 -9.55 -6.16
CA HIS A 86 12.40 -10.83 -6.26
C HIS A 86 13.03 -11.05 -7.65
N MET A 87 13.23 -9.97 -8.42
CA MET A 87 13.88 -10.07 -9.72
C MET A 87 15.40 -10.17 -9.53
N ASP A 88 16.02 -11.20 -10.12
CA ASP A 88 17.47 -11.36 -10.17
C ASP A 88 18.10 -10.30 -11.12
N GLU A 89 19.40 -10.00 -10.94
CA GLU A 89 20.14 -9.02 -11.76
C GLU A 89 20.08 -9.32 -13.28
N GLU A 90 19.94 -10.59 -13.68
CA GLU A 90 19.81 -11.01 -15.08
C GLU A 90 18.44 -10.70 -15.70
N ASP A 91 17.41 -10.43 -14.88
CA ASP A 91 16.05 -10.10 -15.31
C ASP A 91 15.77 -8.59 -15.36
N LYS A 92 16.74 -7.75 -14.95
CA LYS A 92 16.60 -6.27 -14.99
C LYS A 92 16.37 -5.71 -16.40
N GLU A 93 16.85 -6.40 -17.43
CA GLU A 93 16.62 -5.97 -18.83
C GLU A 93 15.20 -6.32 -19.33
N ASN A 94 14.46 -7.11 -18.57
CA ASN A 94 13.11 -7.61 -18.87
C ASN A 94 12.09 -7.23 -17.80
N VAL A 95 12.36 -6.19 -16.99
CA VAL A 95 11.42 -5.75 -15.95
C VAL A 95 10.07 -5.46 -16.62
N PRO A 96 8.99 -6.12 -16.16
CA PRO A 96 7.68 -6.08 -16.82
C PRO A 96 6.91 -4.77 -16.58
N CYS A 97 7.44 -3.83 -15.79
CA CYS A 97 6.86 -2.52 -15.58
C CYS A 97 7.93 -1.46 -15.29
N GLY A 98 7.67 -0.21 -15.64
CA GLY A 98 8.61 0.90 -15.43
C GLY A 98 8.82 1.25 -13.95
N GLU A 99 9.94 1.90 -13.64
CA GLU A 99 10.32 2.29 -12.26
C GLU A 99 9.26 3.17 -11.58
N ASP A 100 8.62 4.07 -12.32
CA ASP A 100 7.54 4.94 -11.79
C ASP A 100 6.33 4.15 -11.31
N LEU A 101 5.97 3.07 -12.01
CA LEU A 101 4.86 2.19 -11.63
C LEU A 101 5.20 1.40 -10.36
N ILE A 102 6.45 0.93 -10.28
CA ILE A 102 6.98 0.22 -9.10
C ILE A 102 7.00 1.15 -7.89
N ALA A 103 7.48 2.39 -8.06
CA ALA A 103 7.55 3.38 -7.01
C ALA A 103 6.15 3.69 -6.46
N ARG A 104 5.17 3.97 -7.34
CA ARG A 104 3.77 4.22 -6.94
C ARG A 104 3.15 3.05 -6.18
N MET A 105 3.38 1.82 -6.62
CA MET A 105 2.90 0.63 -5.90
C MET A 105 3.51 0.52 -4.49
N ASN A 106 4.81 0.74 -4.36
CA ASN A 106 5.47 0.69 -3.06
C ASN A 106 5.03 1.82 -2.12
N GLU A 107 4.84 3.03 -2.66
CA GLU A 107 4.32 4.18 -1.91
C GLU A 107 2.91 3.88 -1.38
N PHE A 108 1.99 3.49 -2.26
CA PHE A 108 0.63 3.13 -1.86
C PHE A 108 0.61 2.02 -0.80
N HIS A 109 1.42 0.97 -1.00
CA HIS A 109 1.57 -0.10 -0.02
C HIS A 109 2.07 0.42 1.34
N GLY A 110 3.08 1.30 1.34
CA GLY A 110 3.60 1.93 2.55
C GLY A 110 2.53 2.72 3.30
N THR A 111 1.77 3.56 2.59
CA THR A 111 0.64 4.33 3.17
C THR A 111 -0.44 3.40 3.70
N LEU A 112 -0.83 2.38 2.95
CA LEU A 112 -1.82 1.39 3.39
C LEU A 112 -1.35 0.67 4.66
N MET A 113 -0.09 0.24 4.71
CA MET A 113 0.46 -0.42 5.88
C MET A 113 0.54 0.54 7.07
N ALA A 114 0.86 1.82 6.89
CA ALA A 114 0.80 2.80 7.99
C ALA A 114 -0.63 2.97 8.56
N HIS A 115 -1.67 2.88 7.70
CA HIS A 115 -3.06 2.96 8.15
C HIS A 115 -3.59 1.66 8.79
N VAL A 116 -3.01 0.51 8.44
CA VAL A 116 -3.44 -0.82 8.93
C VAL A 116 -2.61 -1.27 10.14
N SER A 117 -1.32 -0.95 10.18
CA SER A 117 -0.38 -1.38 11.22
C SER A 117 -0.48 -0.44 12.41
N LEU A 118 -0.90 -0.99 13.56
CA LEU A 118 -0.67 -0.64 14.98
C LEU A 118 -0.35 0.80 15.47
N THR A 119 0.16 1.74 14.67
CA THR A 119 0.26 3.17 15.03
C THR A 119 -1.12 3.79 15.29
N ALA A 120 -2.17 3.28 14.66
CA ALA A 120 -3.57 3.64 14.97
C ALA A 120 -4.11 3.02 16.27
N LEU A 121 -3.38 2.07 16.89
CA LEU A 121 -3.76 1.37 18.12
C LEU A 121 -2.88 1.78 19.32
N GLN A 122 -1.85 2.60 19.12
CA GLN A 122 -1.02 3.12 20.19
C GLN A 122 -1.76 4.29 20.88
N GLU A 123 -2.04 4.18 22.19
CA GLU A 123 -2.41 5.35 22.98
C GLU A 123 -1.23 6.34 22.99
N PRO A 124 -1.45 7.66 22.91
CA PRO A 124 -0.38 8.62 23.11
C PRO A 124 0.19 8.40 24.52
N ASP A 125 1.50 8.21 24.63
CA ASP A 125 2.19 8.11 25.92
C ASP A 125 1.74 9.31 26.77
N GLY A 126 1.05 9.02 27.88
CA GLY A 126 0.55 10.04 28.78
C GLY A 126 1.73 10.87 29.27
N ASP A 127 1.70 12.16 28.95
CA ASP A 127 2.62 13.15 29.49
C ASP A 127 2.59 13.02 31.01
N GLU A 128 3.63 12.40 31.60
CA GLU A 128 3.81 12.34 33.04
C GLU A 128 3.97 13.78 33.52
N SER A 129 2.84 14.34 33.96
CA SER A 129 2.75 15.61 34.67
C SER A 129 3.90 15.70 35.66
N ASN A 130 4.88 16.53 35.32
CA ASN A 130 6.01 16.88 36.16
C ASN A 130 5.45 17.67 37.35
N GLU A 131 5.01 16.97 38.39
CA GLU A 131 4.62 17.57 39.66
C GLU A 131 5.79 18.42 40.17
N PRO A 132 5.60 19.72 40.44
CA PRO A 132 6.67 20.53 41.00
C PRO A 132 6.98 20.03 42.42
N ALA A 133 8.20 19.50 42.58
CA ALA A 133 8.74 19.00 43.83
C ALA A 133 8.43 19.93 45.01
N THR A 134 7.62 19.45 45.95
CA THR A 134 7.48 20.05 47.28
C THR A 134 8.85 20.04 47.98
N LYS A 135 9.44 21.23 48.13
CA LYS A 135 10.66 21.41 48.94
C LYS A 135 10.36 21.12 50.41
N PRO A 136 11.20 20.33 51.12
CA PRO A 136 11.07 20.16 52.55
C PRO A 136 11.72 21.34 53.30
N GLY A 137 10.92 22.03 54.11
CA GLY A 137 11.24 22.62 55.42
C GLY A 137 12.38 23.65 55.56
N ALA A 138 12.07 24.76 56.24
CA ALA A 138 12.99 25.38 57.18
C ALA A 138 12.21 25.89 58.40
N PHE A 139 12.57 25.35 59.57
CA PHE A 139 12.26 25.92 60.89
C PHE A 139 12.96 27.27 61.03
N GLY A 140 12.31 28.22 61.71
CA GLY A 140 12.83 29.52 62.12
C GLY A 140 11.73 30.37 62.72
#